data_AF-A0AB37U7P0-F1
#
_entry.id   AF-A0AB37U7P0-F1
#
_cell.length_a   1.000
_cell.length_b   1.000
_cell.length_c   1.000
_cell.angle_alpha   90.00
_cell.angle_beta   90.00
_cell.angle_gamma   90.00
#
_symmetry.space_group_name_H-M   'P 1'
#
loop_
_entity.id
_entity.type
_entity.pdbx_description
1 polymer ?
#
loop_
_entity_poly.entity_id
_entity_poly.type
_entity_poly.pdbx_seq_one_letter_code
_entity_poly.pdbx_strand_id
1 'polypeptide(L)'
;MRQKRLTRPQHLRTVKIALFVFLLVFGLVLFQIFKPKTHLGITQPLPQDSAIQVYFNQNQAASYQDPYRHFMRLGDNLEQQAIDAISQAQSSIDLAVMEFRLPLVAKALVAKQKAGVKVRLIIDSQ
;
A
#
# COMPACT_ATOMS: atom_id res chain seq x y z
N MET A 1 25.05 -73.52 -3.05
CA MET A 1 23.86 -72.63 -3.08
C MET A 1 24.31 -71.21 -3.38
N ARG A 2 24.13 -70.69 -4.60
CA ARG A 2 24.43 -69.28 -4.96
C ARG A 2 23.10 -68.56 -5.21
N GLN A 3 22.70 -67.67 -4.30
CA GLN A 3 21.59 -66.75 -4.49
C GLN A 3 21.94 -65.75 -5.60
N LYS A 4 21.20 -65.78 -6.72
CA LYS A 4 21.21 -64.72 -7.73
C LYS A 4 20.59 -63.47 -7.11
N ARG A 5 21.41 -62.46 -6.78
CA ARG A 5 20.93 -61.12 -6.42
C ARG A 5 20.19 -60.53 -7.61
N LEU A 6 18.88 -60.35 -7.46
CA LEU A 6 18.03 -59.68 -8.43
C LEU A 6 18.40 -58.19 -8.47
N THR A 7 19.18 -57.77 -9.46
CA THR A 7 19.55 -56.37 -9.65
C THR A 7 18.30 -55.60 -10.08
N ARG A 8 17.80 -54.73 -9.19
CA ARG A 8 16.68 -53.81 -9.50
C ARG A 8 16.99 -53.05 -10.80
N PRO A 9 16.08 -53.02 -11.79
CA PRO A 9 16.36 -52.40 -13.07
C PRO A 9 16.64 -50.91 -12.90
N GLN A 10 17.82 -50.45 -13.36
CA GLN A 10 18.28 -49.06 -13.23
C GLN A 10 17.28 -48.07 -13.85
N HIS A 11 16.62 -48.46 -14.95
CA HIS A 11 15.57 -47.68 -15.61
C HIS A 11 14.43 -47.29 -14.65
N LEU A 12 14.06 -48.17 -13.71
CA LEU A 12 13.00 -47.89 -12.74
C LEU A 12 13.40 -46.81 -11.71
N ARG A 13 14.70 -46.66 -11.44
CA ARG A 13 15.22 -45.58 -10.58
C ARG A 13 15.22 -44.26 -11.34
N THR A 14 15.67 -44.25 -12.60
CA THR A 14 15.69 -43.05 -13.44
C THR A 14 14.29 -42.50 -13.68
N VAL A 15 13.31 -43.37 -13.96
CA VAL A 15 11.90 -42.98 -14.11
C VAL A 15 11.32 -42.37 -12.83
N LYS A 16 11.65 -42.94 -11.66
CA LYS A 16 11.20 -42.40 -10.36
C LYS A 16 11.80 -41.02 -10.06
N ILE A 17 13.08 -40.82 -10.39
CA ILE A 17 13.74 -39.52 -10.22
C ILE A 17 13.12 -38.49 -11.17
N ALA A 18 12.92 -38.84 -12.45
CA ALA A 18 12.29 -37.96 -13.42
C ALA A 18 10.86 -37.57 -13.01
N LEU A 19 10.06 -38.53 -12.52
CA LEU A 19 8.71 -38.27 -12.01
C LEU A 19 8.74 -37.36 -10.77
N PHE A 20 9.67 -37.58 -9.84
CA PHE A 20 9.80 -36.75 -8.65
C PHE A 20 10.20 -35.31 -9.00
N VAL A 21 11.16 -35.12 -9.90
CA VAL A 21 11.56 -33.79 -10.40
C VAL A 21 10.41 -33.12 -11.12
N PHE A 22 9.67 -33.85 -11.97
CA PHE A 22 8.48 -33.33 -12.63
C PHE A 22 7.43 -32.86 -11.63
N LEU A 23 7.10 -33.67 -10.61
CA LEU A 23 6.14 -33.29 -9.57
C LEU A 23 6.62 -32.08 -8.75
N LEU A 24 7.91 -31.98 -8.46
CA LEU A 24 8.50 -30.83 -7.77
C LEU A 24 8.35 -29.55 -8.60
N VAL A 25 8.76 -29.59 -9.87
CA VAL A 25 8.67 -28.43 -10.77
C VAL A 25 7.22 -28.06 -11.02
N PHE A 26 6.35 -29.04 -11.26
CA PHE A 26 4.91 -28.84 -11.45
C PHE A 26 4.27 -28.22 -10.20
N GLY A 27 4.61 -28.71 -9.00
CA GLY A 27 4.16 -28.12 -7.74
C GLY A 27 4.64 -26.68 -7.54
N LEU A 28 5.88 -26.37 -7.93
CA LEU A 28 6.44 -25.01 -7.86
C LEU A 28 5.74 -24.06 -8.85
N VAL A 29 5.44 -24.54 -10.06
CA VAL A 29 4.69 -23.79 -11.07
C VAL A 29 3.25 -23.58 -10.62
N LEU A 30 2.56 -24.61 -10.11
CA LEU A 30 1.22 -24.47 -9.53
C LEU A 30 1.23 -23.45 -8.41
N PHE A 31 2.20 -23.54 -7.49
CA PHE A 31 2.30 -22.59 -6.38
C PHE A 31 2.41 -21.15 -6.86
N GLN A 32 3.20 -20.89 -7.90
CA GLN A 32 3.33 -19.55 -8.50
C GLN A 32 2.04 -19.08 -9.20
N ILE A 33 1.33 -19.96 -9.91
CA ILE A 33 0.06 -19.64 -10.58
C ILE A 33 -1.05 -19.36 -9.55
N PHE A 34 -1.08 -20.11 -8.45
CA PHE A 34 -2.06 -19.98 -7.37
C PHE A 34 -1.64 -19.04 -6.25
N LYS A 35 -0.54 -18.28 -6.39
CA LYS A 35 -0.26 -17.21 -5.43
C LYS A 35 -1.44 -16.25 -5.44
N PRO A 36 -2.12 -16.02 -4.29
CA PRO A 36 -3.14 -15.00 -4.22
C PRO A 36 -2.48 -13.69 -4.60
N LYS A 37 -2.94 -13.09 -5.70
CA LYS A 37 -2.59 -11.72 -6.02
C LYS A 37 -3.19 -10.89 -4.91
N THR A 38 -2.36 -10.26 -4.08
CA THR A 38 -2.81 -9.21 -3.18
C THR A 38 -3.27 -8.06 -4.06
N HIS A 39 -4.51 -8.13 -4.52
CA HIS A 39 -5.20 -6.98 -5.03
C HIS A 39 -5.36 -6.07 -3.80
N LEU A 40 -4.44 -5.12 -3.61
CA LEU A 40 -4.81 -3.84 -3.00
C LEU A 40 -6.05 -3.44 -3.80
N GLY A 41 -7.23 -3.52 -3.20
CA GLY A 41 -8.51 -3.57 -3.90
C GLY A 41 -8.87 -2.24 -4.54
N ILE A 42 -8.07 -1.78 -5.52
CA ILE A 42 -8.20 -0.49 -6.17
C ILE A 42 -9.41 -0.55 -7.11
N THR A 43 -10.55 -0.21 -6.54
CA THR A 43 -11.78 0.08 -7.27
C THR A 43 -11.64 1.43 -7.98
N GLN A 44 -12.46 1.67 -9.00
CA GLN A 44 -12.52 3.00 -9.60
C GLN A 44 -13.04 4.02 -8.57
N PRO A 45 -12.41 5.21 -8.43
CA PRO A 45 -12.88 6.23 -7.50
C PRO A 45 -14.23 6.80 -7.96
N LEU A 46 -15.06 7.18 -7.00
CA LEU A 46 -16.32 7.88 -7.28
C LEU A 46 -16.03 9.30 -7.77
N PRO A 47 -16.90 9.86 -8.66
CA PRO A 47 -16.82 11.27 -9.02
C PRO A 47 -16.85 12.18 -7.78
N GLN A 48 -16.05 13.24 -7.79
CA GLN A 48 -15.97 14.24 -6.73
C GLN A 48 -16.52 15.59 -7.21
N ASP A 49 -17.05 16.39 -6.30
CA ASP A 49 -17.53 17.74 -6.59
C ASP A 49 -16.36 18.73 -6.64
N SER A 50 -16.32 19.63 -7.62
CA SER A 50 -15.17 20.53 -7.82
C SER A 50 -14.96 21.53 -6.67
N ALA A 51 -16.00 21.89 -5.92
CA ALA A 51 -15.92 22.78 -4.77
C ALA A 51 -15.63 22.01 -3.47
N ILE A 52 -16.02 20.73 -3.39
CA ILE A 52 -15.86 19.90 -2.19
C ILE A 52 -15.25 18.54 -2.56
N GLN A 53 -14.00 18.33 -2.12
CA GLN A 53 -13.30 17.07 -2.26
C GLN A 53 -13.32 16.31 -0.92
N VAL A 54 -13.64 15.02 -0.97
CA VAL A 54 -13.79 14.15 0.21
C VAL A 54 -12.78 13.02 0.15
N TYR A 55 -12.10 12.79 1.27
CA TYR A 55 -11.06 11.77 1.42
C TYR A 55 -11.30 10.94 2.68
N PHE A 56 -10.86 9.68 2.66
CA PHE A 56 -11.11 8.72 3.72
C PHE A 56 -9.84 8.01 4.19
N ASN A 57 -9.80 7.73 5.50
CA ASN A 57 -8.79 6.86 6.11
C ASN A 57 -8.77 5.45 5.50
N GLN A 58 -9.92 4.99 5.02
CA GLN A 58 -10.10 3.71 4.33
C GLN A 58 -10.84 3.97 3.02
N ASN A 59 -10.06 4.08 1.95
CA ASN A 59 -10.52 4.22 0.58
C ASN A 59 -10.01 3.00 -0.18
N GLN A 60 -10.92 2.21 -0.74
CA GLN A 60 -10.54 1.03 -1.52
C GLN A 60 -9.86 1.44 -2.83
N ALA A 61 -10.22 2.60 -3.38
CA ALA A 61 -9.65 3.14 -4.61
C ALA A 61 -8.24 3.73 -4.46
N ALA A 62 -7.67 3.76 -3.25
CA ALA A 62 -6.37 4.39 -3.00
C ALA A 62 -5.48 3.58 -2.05
N SER A 63 -4.18 3.70 -2.27
CA SER A 63 -3.17 3.26 -1.31
C SER A 63 -1.99 4.21 -1.35
N TYR A 64 -1.29 4.35 -0.23
CA TYR A 64 -0.11 5.19 -0.11
C TYR A 64 0.92 4.53 0.79
N GLN A 65 2.19 4.91 0.61
CA GLN A 65 3.24 4.58 1.54
C GLN A 65 3.21 5.59 2.69
N ASP A 66 3.06 5.10 3.92
CA ASP A 66 3.09 5.95 5.11
C ASP A 66 4.45 6.67 5.20
N PRO A 67 4.50 8.02 5.22
CA PRO A 67 5.75 8.76 5.12
C PRO A 67 6.67 8.61 6.34
N TYR A 68 6.15 8.09 7.46
CA TYR A 68 6.91 7.92 8.70
C TYR A 68 7.29 6.47 8.94
N ARG A 69 6.36 5.55 8.67
CA ARG A 69 6.53 4.12 8.99
C ARG A 69 6.88 3.27 7.77
N HIS A 70 6.86 3.86 6.56
CA HIS A 70 7.33 3.29 5.31
C HIS A 70 6.62 1.99 4.85
N PHE A 71 5.44 1.68 5.39
CA PHE A 71 4.60 0.56 4.91
C PHE A 71 3.41 1.06 4.11
N MET A 72 2.85 0.19 3.26
CA MET A 72 1.69 0.49 2.43
C MET A 72 0.39 0.48 3.25
N ARG A 73 -0.40 1.54 3.12
CA ARG A 73 -1.71 1.69 3.73
C ARG A 73 -2.77 1.82 2.65
N LEU A 74 -3.90 1.15 2.86
CA LEU A 74 -5.13 1.48 2.13
C LEU A 74 -5.67 2.81 2.64
N GLY A 75 -6.31 3.57 1.76
CA GLY A 75 -6.81 4.90 2.08
C GLY A 75 -6.11 6.01 1.34
N ASP A 76 -6.67 7.20 1.51
CA ASP A 76 -6.07 8.42 1.01
C ASP A 76 -4.94 8.85 1.94
N ASN A 77 -3.87 9.41 1.36
CA ASN A 77 -2.85 10.07 2.15
C ASN A 77 -3.36 11.44 2.62
N LEU A 78 -4.14 11.45 3.71
CA LEU A 78 -4.77 12.68 4.22
C LEU A 78 -3.77 13.79 4.55
N GLU A 79 -2.55 13.44 4.99
CA GLU A 79 -1.50 14.44 5.23
C GLU A 79 -1.08 15.12 3.93
N GLN A 80 -0.86 14.35 2.87
CA GLN A 80 -0.51 14.91 1.56
C GLN A 80 -1.67 15.73 0.97
N GLN A 81 -2.91 15.25 1.06
CA GLN A 81 -4.08 16.00 0.59
C GLN A 81 -4.19 17.37 1.28
N ALA A 82 -3.95 17.41 2.60
CA ALA A 82 -3.93 18.66 3.34
C ALA A 82 -2.77 19.57 2.91
N ILE A 83 -1.56 19.03 2.71
CA ILE A 83 -0.40 19.79 2.21
C ILE A 83 -0.70 20.39 0.83
N ASP A 84 -1.28 19.61 -0.07
CA ASP A 84 -1.59 20.05 -1.42
C ASP A 84 -2.63 21.19 -1.40
N ALA A 85 -3.69 21.05 -0.60
CA ALA A 85 -4.69 22.10 -0.41
C ALA A 85 -4.08 23.38 0.18
N ILE A 86 -3.23 23.26 1.21
CA ILE A 86 -2.50 24.39 1.80
C ILE A 86 -1.61 25.05 0.75
N SER A 87 -0.91 24.27 -0.07
CA SER A 87 0.02 24.76 -1.09
C SER A 87 -0.67 25.59 -2.19
N GLN A 88 -1.96 25.33 -2.43
CA GLN A 88 -2.76 26.04 -3.44
C GLN A 88 -3.42 27.31 -2.89
N ALA A 89 -3.55 27.45 -1.56
CA ALA A 89 -4.19 28.61 -0.95
C ALA A 89 -3.46 29.92 -1.28
N GLN A 90 -4.26 30.94 -1.63
CA GLN A 90 -3.78 32.26 -2.07
C GLN A 90 -4.06 33.38 -1.06
N SER A 91 -5.19 33.32 -0.33
CA SER A 91 -5.66 34.43 0.52
C SER A 91 -5.75 34.06 2.00
N SER A 92 -6.37 32.92 2.32
CA SER A 92 -6.53 32.45 3.69
C SER A 92 -6.58 30.93 3.82
N ILE A 93 -6.21 30.45 5.00
CA ILE A 93 -6.36 29.07 5.44
C ILE A 93 -7.00 29.09 6.82
N ASP A 94 -8.15 28.41 6.94
CA ASP A 94 -8.87 28.21 8.19
C ASP A 94 -8.86 26.74 8.54
N LEU A 95 -8.26 26.40 9.69
CA LEU A 95 -8.13 25.04 10.15
C LEU A 95 -8.74 24.88 11.54
N ALA A 96 -9.59 23.88 11.70
CA ALA A 96 -10.15 23.46 12.97
C ALA A 96 -9.89 21.97 13.15
N VAL A 97 -9.19 21.60 14.22
CA VAL A 97 -8.79 20.21 14.49
C VAL A 97 -8.88 19.91 15.98
N MET A 98 -9.32 18.70 16.32
CA MET A 98 -9.26 18.24 17.71
C MET A 98 -7.81 18.01 18.14
N GLU A 99 -6.98 17.49 17.23
CA GLU A 99 -5.62 17.10 17.55
C GLU A 99 -4.70 17.31 16.35
N PHE A 100 -3.55 17.95 16.58
CA PHE A 100 -2.66 18.37 15.51
C PHE A 100 -1.27 17.73 15.61
N ARG A 101 -1.14 16.52 15.03
CA ARG A 101 0.10 15.72 15.01
C ARG A 101 0.64 15.47 13.59
N LEU A 102 0.60 16.48 12.74
CA LEU A 102 1.05 16.40 11.34
C LEU A 102 2.17 17.42 11.08
N PRO A 103 3.43 17.06 11.32
CA PRO A 103 4.55 18.00 11.25
C PRO A 103 4.78 18.55 9.84
N LEU A 104 4.45 17.79 8.78
CA LEU A 104 4.56 18.30 7.40
C LEU A 104 3.46 19.31 7.09
N VAL A 105 2.25 19.10 7.59
CA VAL A 105 1.16 20.09 7.50
C VAL A 105 1.54 21.37 8.26
N ALA A 106 2.09 21.25 9.48
CA ALA A 106 2.56 22.41 10.23
C ALA A 106 3.62 23.22 9.46
N LYS A 107 4.59 22.54 8.82
CA LYS A 107 5.59 23.18 7.96
C LYS A 107 4.95 23.90 6.77
N ALA A 108 3.97 23.28 6.11
CA ALA A 108 3.25 23.88 4.99
C ALA A 108 2.48 25.14 5.41
N LEU A 109 1.78 25.10 6.56
CA LEU A 109 1.08 26.26 7.12
C LEU A 109 2.04 27.41 7.43
N VAL A 110 3.19 27.13 8.05
CA VAL A 110 4.22 28.15 8.34
C VAL A 110 4.76 28.75 7.05
N ALA A 111 5.05 27.92 6.03
CA ALA A 111 5.55 28.41 4.75
C ALA A 111 4.55 29.35 4.07
N LYS A 112 3.25 29.02 4.09
CA LYS A 112 2.19 29.86 3.53
C LYS A 112 1.97 31.15 4.32
N GLN A 113 2.02 31.07 5.65
CA GLN A 113 1.96 32.26 6.50
C GLN A 113 3.11 33.23 6.19
N LYS A 114 4.34 32.71 6.02
CA LYS A 114 5.50 33.52 5.60
C LYS A 114 5.36 34.12 4.20
N ALA A 115 4.60 33.46 3.32
CA ALA A 115 4.25 33.98 2.00
C ALA A 115 3.09 35.00 2.01
N GLY A 116 2.59 35.39 3.20
CA GLY A 116 1.55 36.41 3.35
C GLY A 116 0.11 35.87 3.39
N VAL A 117 -0.10 34.55 3.32
CA VAL A 117 -1.43 33.96 3.44
C VAL A 117 -1.92 34.04 4.89
N LYS A 118 -3.16 34.46 5.11
CA LYS A 118 -3.75 34.52 6.46
C LYS A 118 -4.06 33.12 6.98
N VAL A 119 -3.39 32.69 8.05
CA VAL A 119 -3.63 31.38 8.68
C VAL A 119 -4.33 31.56 10.02
N ARG A 120 -5.49 30.91 10.20
CA ARG A 120 -6.24 30.84 11.47
C ARG A 120 -6.41 29.38 11.87
N LEU A 121 -6.13 29.08 13.12
CA LEU A 121 -6.15 27.72 13.65
C LEU A 121 -6.94 27.68 14.96
N ILE A 122 -7.90 26.76 15.05
CA ILE A 122 -8.59 26.39 16.29
C ILE A 122 -8.18 24.95 16.59
N ILE A 123 -7.53 24.74 17.73
CA ILE A 123 -7.17 23.41 18.23
C ILE A 123 -7.91 23.19 19.54
N ASP A 124 -8.45 21.98 19.72
CA ASP A 124 -8.93 21.57 21.03
C ASP A 124 -7.75 21.45 22.04
N SER A 125 -8.02 21.74 23.31
CA SER A 125 -7.01 21.89 24.36
C SER A 125 -7.03 20.76 25.40
N GLN A 126 -7.56 19.59 25.05
CA GLN A 126 -7.73 18.47 26.01
C GLN A 126 -6.41 17.88 26.49
#